data_AF-A0A3D2V367-F1
#
_entry.id   AF-A0A3D2V367-F1
#
_cell.length_a   1.000
_cell.length_b   1.000
_cell.length_c   1.000
_cell.angle_alpha   90.00
_cell.angle_beta   90.00
_cell.angle_gamma   90.00
#
_symmetry.space_group_name_H-M   'P 1'
#
loop_
_entity.id
_entity.type
_entity.pdbx_description
1 polymer ?
#
loop_
_entity_poly.entity_id
_entity_poly.type
_entity_poly.pdbx_seq_one_letter_code
_entity_poly.pdbx_strand_id
1 'polypeptide(L)'
;MFVRRLNLDLHPMPGHSKPGQFVELLAPAKINLFLEILGKRSDGFHDLDMVMTSVGLYDTLTFTESEDQEIRLTCKWESTDCMNWQQEKIPSNQENLVYRAALALRDHARLLGKPTSGVEITLLKRIPTRAGL
;
A
#
# COMPACT_ATOMS: atom_id res chain seq x y z
N MET A 1 -21.87 -14.52 -14.24
CA MET A 1 -21.34 -13.27 -13.66
C MET A 1 -19.83 -13.42 -13.63
N PHE A 2 -19.12 -12.68 -14.50
CA PHE A 2 -17.71 -12.91 -14.77
C PHE A 2 -16.86 -12.54 -13.55
N VAL A 3 -16.39 -13.56 -12.82
CA VAL A 3 -15.29 -13.41 -11.88
C VAL A 3 -14.03 -13.17 -12.72
N ARG A 4 -13.75 -11.91 -13.04
CA ARG A 4 -12.39 -11.56 -13.44
C ARG A 4 -11.53 -11.75 -12.19
N ARG A 5 -10.76 -12.85 -12.18
CA ARG A 5 -9.51 -12.90 -11.42
C ARG A 5 -8.80 -11.59 -11.71
N LEU A 6 -8.67 -10.73 -10.70
CA LEU A 6 -7.54 -9.82 -10.65
C LEU A 6 -6.32 -10.76 -10.55
N ASN A 7 -5.81 -11.18 -11.71
CA ASN A 7 -4.43 -11.57 -11.79
C ASN A 7 -3.66 -10.32 -11.37
N LEU A 8 -3.24 -10.30 -10.11
CA LEU A 8 -2.03 -9.58 -9.73
C LEU A 8 -0.92 -10.28 -10.52
N ASP A 9 -0.78 -9.90 -11.79
CA ASP A 9 0.41 -10.19 -12.56
C ASP A 9 1.54 -9.42 -11.88
N LEU A 10 2.04 -9.99 -10.79
CA LEU A 10 3.38 -9.77 -10.28
C LEU A 10 4.29 -10.26 -11.41
N HIS A 11 4.44 -9.46 -12.46
CA HIS A 11 5.48 -9.68 -13.44
C HIS A 11 6.78 -9.35 -12.72
N PRO A 12 7.63 -10.35 -12.37
CA PRO A 12 8.99 -10.03 -12.02
C PRO A 12 9.59 -9.32 -13.23
N MET A 13 9.97 -8.06 -13.07
CA MET A 13 10.80 -7.36 -14.04
C MET A 13 12.06 -8.20 -14.25
N PRO A 14 12.43 -8.55 -15.49
CA PRO A 14 13.59 -9.40 -15.72
C PRO A 14 14.89 -8.60 -15.49
N GLY A 15 15.65 -8.99 -14.46
CA GLY A 15 17.10 -8.76 -14.40
C GLY A 15 17.64 -8.07 -13.14
N HIS A 16 18.49 -8.81 -12.42
CA HIS A 16 19.46 -8.43 -11.35
C HIS A 16 18.92 -8.33 -9.91
N SER A 17 19.56 -8.82 -8.83
CA SER A 17 20.56 -9.86 -8.49
C SER A 17 20.87 -9.71 -6.98
N LYS A 18 21.39 -10.74 -6.29
CA LYS A 18 21.99 -10.74 -4.92
C LYS A 18 22.74 -9.42 -4.54
N PRO A 19 23.22 -9.29 -3.28
CA PRO A 19 22.74 -8.38 -2.20
C PRO A 19 22.53 -6.92 -2.66
N GLY A 20 21.59 -6.20 -2.05
CA GLY A 20 20.99 -5.02 -2.67
C GLY A 20 19.77 -5.37 -3.53
N GLN A 21 19.13 -6.51 -3.23
CA GLN A 21 17.85 -6.90 -3.80
C GLN A 21 16.74 -6.13 -3.12
N PHE A 22 15.95 -5.43 -3.93
CA PHE A 22 14.69 -4.83 -3.52
C PHE A 22 13.56 -5.38 -4.37
N VAL A 23 12.35 -5.39 -3.80
CA VAL A 23 11.11 -5.60 -4.53
C VAL A 23 10.42 -4.25 -4.66
N GLU A 24 10.07 -3.87 -5.88
CA GLU A 24 9.28 -2.68 -6.16
C GLU A 24 7.87 -3.07 -6.61
N LEU A 25 6.86 -2.44 -6.03
CA LEU A 25 5.46 -2.65 -6.34
C LEU A 25 4.75 -1.32 -6.59
N LEU A 26 3.84 -1.33 -7.57
CA LEU A 26 2.91 -0.22 -7.81
C LEU A 26 1.63 -0.43 -7.00
N ALA A 27 1.22 0.60 -6.27
CA ALA A 27 -0.02 0.63 -5.50
C ALA A 27 -1.02 1.59 -6.18
N PRO A 28 -1.99 1.07 -6.97
CA PRO A 28 -2.95 1.90 -7.70
C PRO A 28 -3.92 2.61 -6.77
N ALA A 29 -4.26 3.86 -7.13
CA ALA A 29 -5.47 4.52 -6.65
C ALA A 29 -6.72 3.81 -7.17
N LYS A 30 -7.83 3.99 -6.46
CA LYS A 30 -9.15 3.55 -6.90
C LYS A 30 -10.09 4.74 -7.12
N ILE A 31 -11.16 4.48 -7.84
CA ILE A 31 -12.36 5.33 -7.87
C ILE A 31 -13.59 4.45 -7.66
N ASN A 32 -14.61 5.02 -7.03
CA ASN A 32 -15.92 4.38 -6.92
C ASN A 32 -16.77 4.87 -8.10
N LEU A 33 -17.02 4.01 -9.09
CA LEU A 33 -17.89 4.32 -10.23
C LEU A 33 -19.37 4.33 -9.84
N PHE A 34 -19.71 3.56 -8.81
CA PHE A 34 -21.01 3.52 -8.18
C PHE A 34 -20.83 3.35 -6.67
N LEU A 35 -21.67 4.04 -5.90
CA LEU A 35 -21.74 3.92 -4.45
C LEU A 35 -23.18 4.18 -4.01
N GLU A 36 -23.76 3.20 -3.34
CA GLU A 36 -25.07 3.30 -2.68
C GLU A 36 -24.94 2.94 -1.21
N ILE A 37 -25.61 3.71 -0.35
CA ILE A 37 -25.70 3.45 1.08
C ILE A 37 -27.03 2.72 1.32
N LEU A 38 -26.95 1.44 1.69
CA LEU A 38 -28.13 0.59 1.87
C LEU A 38 -28.83 0.82 3.21
N GLY A 39 -28.08 1.23 4.23
CA GLY A 39 -28.61 1.49 5.56
C GLY A 39 -27.54 1.58 6.63
N LYS A 40 -27.94 2.03 7.82
CA LYS A 40 -27.08 2.11 9.00
C LYS A 40 -27.24 0.86 9.85
N ARG A 41 -26.12 0.25 10.24
CA ARG A 41 -26.03 -0.92 11.11
C ARG A 41 -26.08 -0.52 12.59
N SER A 42 -26.36 -1.50 13.44
CA SER A 42 -26.38 -1.32 14.91
C SER A 42 -25.02 -1.00 15.53
N ASP A 43 -23.92 -1.34 14.84
CA ASP A 43 -22.54 -1.04 15.26
C ASP A 43 -22.06 0.37 14.86
N GLY A 44 -22.93 1.18 14.23
CA GLY A 44 -22.63 2.54 13.83
C GLY A 44 -22.04 2.68 12.42
N PHE A 45 -21.79 1.58 11.70
CA PHE A 45 -21.35 1.59 10.30
C PHE A 45 -22.51 1.58 9.32
N HIS A 46 -22.23 1.67 8.02
CA HIS A 46 -23.23 1.56 6.96
C HIS A 46 -22.94 0.35 6.06
N ASP A 47 -24.00 -0.31 5.59
CA ASP A 47 -23.88 -1.27 4.49
C ASP A 47 -23.82 -0.49 3.17
N LEU A 48 -22.90 -0.90 2.30
CA LEU A 48 -22.55 -0.19 1.08
C LEU A 48 -22.60 -1.16 -0.10
N ASP A 49 -23.22 -0.74 -1.20
CA ASP A 49 -23.07 -1.38 -2.51
C ASP A 49 -22.20 -0.50 -3.41
N MET A 50 -21.16 -1.08 -4.01
CA MET A 50 -20.15 -0.31 -4.73
C MET A 50 -19.59 -1.04 -5.95
N VAL A 51 -19.32 -0.27 -6.99
CA VAL A 51 -18.45 -0.67 -8.11
C VAL A 51 -17.18 0.15 -8.06
N MET A 52 -16.05 -0.51 -7.80
CA MET A 52 -14.74 0.14 -7.73
C MET A 52 -13.85 -0.31 -8.89
N THR A 53 -13.02 0.61 -9.38
CA THR A 53 -11.97 0.30 -10.35
C THR A 53 -10.66 0.99 -9.96
N SER A 54 -9.54 0.38 -10.30
CA SER A 54 -8.23 1.05 -10.26
C SER A 54 -8.11 2.07 -11.40
N VAL A 55 -7.27 3.07 -11.20
CA VAL A 55 -6.89 4.07 -12.21
C VAL A 55 -5.37 4.11 -12.39
N GLY A 56 -4.91 4.74 -13.47
CA GLY A 56 -3.48 4.84 -13.83
C GLY A 56 -2.63 5.76 -12.93
N LEU A 57 -3.06 6.04 -11.70
CA LEU A 57 -2.33 6.82 -10.70
C LEU A 57 -1.85 5.88 -9.59
N TYR A 58 -0.55 5.91 -9.28
CA TYR A 58 0.08 4.94 -8.40
C TYR A 58 1.01 5.60 -7.38
N ASP A 59 0.99 5.09 -6.15
CA ASP A 59 2.17 5.18 -5.29
C ASP A 59 3.16 4.06 -5.66
N THR A 60 4.43 4.23 -5.31
CA THR A 60 5.44 3.18 -5.43
C THR A 60 5.91 2.75 -4.05
N LEU A 61 5.95 1.45 -3.80
CA LEU A 61 6.52 0.85 -2.61
C LEU A 61 7.75 0.03 -2.97
N THR A 62 8.87 0.35 -2.34
CA THR A 62 10.13 -0.39 -2.47
C THR A 62 10.44 -1.06 -1.15
N PHE A 63 10.74 -2.36 -1.18
CA PHE A 63 11.05 -3.18 -0.02
C PHE A 63 12.44 -3.77 -0.16
N THR A 64 13.30 -3.52 0.82
CA THR A 64 14.64 -4.11 0.90
C THR A 64 14.75 -4.91 2.18
N GLU A 65 15.20 -6.15 2.09
CA GLU A 65 15.46 -6.97 3.27
C GLU A 65 16.58 -6.36 4.13
N SER A 66 16.43 -6.40 5.45
CA SER A 66 17.45 -5.99 6.40
C SER A 66 17.92 -7.18 7.25
N GLU A 67 19.20 -7.16 7.64
CA GLU A 67 19.83 -8.19 8.47
C GLU A 67 19.32 -8.19 9.93
N ASP A 68 18.70 -7.09 10.39
CA ASP A 68 18.08 -7.01 11.72
C ASP A 68 16.62 -7.54 11.73
N GLN A 69 15.84 -7.20 12.75
CA GLN A 69 14.41 -7.58 12.87
C GLN A 69 13.47 -6.37 12.81
N GLU A 70 14.01 -5.20 12.44
CA GLU A 70 13.31 -3.94 12.51
C GLU A 70 12.50 -3.67 11.24
N ILE A 71 11.37 -2.98 11.41
CA ILE A 71 10.60 -2.43 10.30
C ILE A 71 10.92 -0.95 10.23
N ARG A 72 11.56 -0.50 9.16
CA ARG A 72 11.83 0.91 8.90
C ARG A 72 10.99 1.38 7.73
N LEU A 73 10.22 2.44 7.93
CA LEU A 73 9.42 3.06 6.88
C LEU A 73 9.98 4.46 6.61
N THR A 74 10.19 4.80 5.34
CA THR A 74 10.49 6.15 4.87
C THR A 74 9.44 6.56 3.86
N CYS A 75 8.77 7.68 4.09
CA CYS A 75 7.78 8.22 3.15
C CYS A 75 8.31 9.50 2.50
N LYS A 76 8.18 9.61 1.17
CA LYS A 76 8.55 10.79 0.39
C LYS A 76 7.41 11.13 -0.55
N TRP A 77 7.15 12.42 -0.73
CA TRP A 77 6.34 12.89 -1.85
C TRP A 77 7.18 12.86 -3.13
N GLU A 78 6.60 12.44 -4.25
CA GLU A 78 7.26 12.64 -5.54
C GLU A 78 7.26 14.13 -5.86
N SER A 79 8.47 14.70 -5.90
CA SER A 79 8.70 16.10 -6.22
C SER A 79 8.18 16.41 -7.62
N THR A 80 7.01 17.04 -7.70
CA THR A 80 6.66 17.84 -8.87
C THR A 80 6.01 19.12 -8.41
N ASP A 81 6.69 20.22 -8.72
CA ASP A 81 6.13 21.56 -8.71
C ASP A 81 4.87 21.60 -9.58
N CYS A 82 3.69 21.45 -8.97
CA CYS A 82 2.45 22.05 -9.45
C CYS A 82 1.35 21.87 -8.40
N MET A 83 0.95 23.00 -7.81
CA MET A 83 -0.08 23.16 -6.78
C MET A 83 0.38 22.85 -5.35
N ASN A 84 0.59 23.95 -4.61
CA ASN A 84 0.78 24.06 -3.16
C ASN A 84 -0.42 23.55 -2.34
N TRP A 85 -1.01 22.41 -2.66
CA TRP A 85 -1.80 21.66 -1.69
C TRP A 85 -0.80 21.26 -0.61
N GLN A 86 -0.86 21.93 0.55
CA GLN A 86 0.04 21.73 1.68
C GLN A 86 0.37 20.24 1.80
N GLN A 87 1.61 19.86 1.44
CA GLN A 87 2.04 18.47 1.46
C GLN A 87 2.07 18.04 2.92
N GLU A 88 0.95 17.54 3.41
CA GLU A 88 0.80 17.05 4.77
C GLU A 88 1.92 16.02 5.00
N LYS A 89 2.58 16.13 6.16
CA LYS A 89 3.67 15.23 6.51
C LYS A 89 3.12 13.80 6.52
N ILE A 90 3.60 12.95 5.62
CA ILE A 90 3.24 11.54 5.62
C ILE A 90 3.94 10.88 6.82
N PRO A 91 3.21 10.30 7.78
CA PRO A 91 3.82 9.65 8.93
C PRO A 91 4.68 8.47 8.45
N SER A 92 5.93 8.44 8.88
CA SER A 92 6.87 7.34 8.59
C SER A 92 7.01 6.41 9.80
N ASN A 93 5.97 6.32 10.62
CA ASN A 93 5.94 5.57 11.88
C ASN A 93 4.73 4.60 11.91
N GLN A 94 4.41 4.09 13.10
CA GLN A 94 3.39 3.06 13.33
C GLN A 94 1.95 3.52 13.03
N GLU A 95 1.69 4.82 12.86
CA GLU A 95 0.39 5.34 12.46
C GLU A 95 0.09 5.01 10.98
N ASN A 96 1.14 4.85 10.16
CA ASN A 96 1.02 4.57 8.74
C ASN A 96 0.53 3.13 8.48
N LEU A 97 -0.44 2.97 7.57
CA LEU A 97 -0.98 1.67 7.20
C LEU A 97 0.06 0.76 6.54
N VAL A 98 1.06 1.30 5.85
CA VAL A 98 2.16 0.52 5.29
C VAL A 98 2.97 -0.17 6.40
N TYR A 99 3.29 0.58 7.47
CA TYR A 99 3.98 0.03 8.63
C TYR A 99 3.13 -1.06 9.31
N ARG A 100 1.84 -0.75 9.56
CA ARG A 100 0.91 -1.70 10.20
C ARG A 100 0.71 -2.98 9.38
N ALA A 101 0.65 -2.86 8.05
CA ALA A 101 0.56 -4.01 7.15
C ALA A 101 1.83 -4.88 7.22
N ALA A 102 3.02 -4.27 7.21
CA ALA A 102 4.28 -5.00 7.35
C ALA A 102 4.37 -5.72 8.71
N LEU A 103 3.95 -5.07 9.78
CA LEU A 103 3.87 -5.65 11.12
C LEU A 103 2.91 -6.85 11.15
N ALA A 104 1.68 -6.68 10.66
CA ALA A 104 0.68 -7.73 10.64
C ALA A 104 1.12 -8.95 9.81
N LEU A 105 1.76 -8.72 8.66
CA LEU A 105 2.30 -9.79 7.82
C LEU A 105 3.41 -10.56 8.55
N ARG A 106 4.34 -9.85 9.20
CA ARG A 106 5.41 -10.46 9.99
C ARG A 106 4.86 -11.30 11.13
N ASP A 107 3.90 -10.76 11.88
CA ASP A 107 3.30 -11.46 13.02
C ASP A 107 2.54 -12.71 12.55
N HIS A 108 1.81 -12.62 11.43
CA HIS A 108 1.16 -13.78 10.83
C HIS A 108 2.17 -14.84 10.35
N ALA A 109 3.27 -14.44 9.71
CA ALA A 109 4.33 -15.35 9.28
C ALA A 109 4.96 -16.10 10.47
N ARG A 110 5.20 -15.39 11.58
CA ARG A 110 5.71 -15.98 12.83
C ARG A 110 4.74 -16.99 13.43
N LEU A 111 3.43 -16.70 13.44
CA LEU A 111 2.40 -17.65 13.88
C LEU A 111 2.40 -18.94 13.04
N LEU A 112 2.76 -18.85 11.76
CA LEU A 112 2.90 -20.00 10.86
C LEU A 112 4.28 -20.69 10.96
N GLY A 113 5.14 -20.28 11.89
CA GLY A 113 6.49 -20.82 12.05
C GLY A 113 7.43 -20.49 10.89
N LYS A 114 7.15 -19.44 10.12
CA LYS A 114 8.01 -18.98 9.03
C LYS A 114 9.12 -18.08 9.57
N PRO A 115 10.35 -18.20 9.06
CA PRO A 115 11.41 -17.26 9.41
C PRO A 115 11.04 -15.86 8.90
N THR A 116 11.42 -14.84 9.67
CA THR A 116 11.20 -13.43 9.34
C THR A 116 12.50 -12.63 9.49
N SER A 117 12.69 -11.64 8.64
CA SER A 117 13.76 -10.65 8.69
C SER A 117 13.20 -9.24 8.89
N GLY A 118 14.09 -8.28 9.14
CA GLY A 118 13.78 -6.86 9.09
C GLY A 118 13.51 -6.41 7.65
N VAL A 119 12.89 -5.24 7.51
CA VAL A 119 12.57 -4.67 6.19
C VAL A 119 12.68 -3.15 6.22
N GLU A 120 13.33 -2.62 5.20
CA GLU A 120 13.33 -1.20 4.87
C GLU A 120 12.31 -0.96 3.76
N ILE A 121 11.33 -0.10 4.05
CA ILE A 121 10.22 0.20 3.17
C ILE A 121 10.33 1.67 2.77
N THR A 122 10.38 1.96 1.48
CA THR A 122 10.25 3.32 0.95
C THR A 122 8.91 3.45 0.25
N LEU A 123 8.10 4.42 0.68
CA LEU A 123 6.89 4.85 0.01
C LEU A 123 7.16 6.14 -0.76
N LEU A 124 7.10 6.09 -2.08
CA LEU A 124 7.05 7.26 -2.95
C LEU A 124 5.58 7.58 -3.27
N LYS A 125 5.07 8.65 -2.67
CA LYS A 125 3.67 9.04 -2.71
C LYS A 125 3.37 9.96 -3.88
N ARG A 126 2.33 9.63 -4.63
CA ARG A 126 1.74 10.46 -5.71
C ARG A 126 0.24 10.62 -5.55
N ILE A 127 -0.45 9.63 -4.97
CA ILE A 127 -1.90 9.69 -4.75
C ILE A 127 -2.17 10.74 -3.65
N PRO A 128 -2.97 11.78 -3.91
CA PRO A 128 -3.26 12.83 -2.93
C PRO A 128 -3.87 12.25 -1.65
N THR A 129 -3.42 12.74 -0.49
CA THR A 129 -4.01 12.34 0.79
C THR A 129 -5.44 12.84 0.90
N ARG A 130 -6.30 12.06 1.57
CA ARG A 130 -7.70 12.43 1.90
C ARG A 130 -8.60 12.71 0.69
N ALA A 131 -8.21 12.31 -0.52
CA ALA A 131 -8.97 12.55 -1.75
C ALA A 131 -10.07 11.50 -2.03
N GLY A 132 -10.23 10.48 -1.17
CA GLY A 132 -11.18 9.38 -1.40
C GLY A 132 -10.74 8.37 -2.46
N LEU A 133 -9.45 8.43 -2.84
CA LEU A 133 -8.78 7.60 -3.85
C LEU A 133 -8.10 6.36 -3.25
#